data_AF-A0A9D5EFF1-F1
#
_entry.id   AF-A0A9D5EFF1-F1
#
_cell.length_a   1.000
_cell.length_b   1.000
_cell.length_c   1.000
_cell.angle_alpha   90.00
_cell.angle_beta   90.00
_cell.angle_gamma   90.00
#
_symmetry.space_group_name_H-M   'P 1'
#
loop_
_entity.id
_entity.type
_entity.pdbx_description
1 polymer ?
#
loop_
_entity_poly.entity_id
_entity_poly.type
_entity_poly.pdbx_seq_one_letter_code
_entity_poly.pdbx_strand_id
1 'polypeptide(L)'
;MSWITRKSFGLVLAVSLAFAAILGGSLGIAVAKHSSTVTGQCPGGSPGCNINFVGAIGSGDVSPANFTKCLPAGSWEAIYIWDGPNQEWQHFFSPSTPAYVNSPSAGGISTIPRFSGVVLIMKLGQPSQNVTLLDANSESCN
;
A
#
# COMPACT_ATOMS: atom_id res chain seq x y z
N MET A 1 -25.10 5.19 32.66
CA MET A 1 -23.97 5.63 31.81
C MET A 1 -24.11 7.12 31.55
N SER A 2 -23.15 7.93 32.00
CA SER A 2 -23.19 9.39 31.93
C SER A 2 -23.18 9.91 30.47
N TRP A 3 -23.88 11.01 30.21
CA TRP A 3 -24.01 11.65 28.90
C TRP A 3 -22.67 12.14 28.32
N ILE A 4 -21.68 12.35 29.20
CA ILE A 4 -20.35 12.85 28.83
C ILE A 4 -19.51 11.78 28.12
N THR A 5 -19.59 10.50 28.53
CA THR A 5 -18.85 9.42 27.87
C THR A 5 -19.36 9.13 26.46
N ARG A 6 -20.65 9.37 26.17
CA ARG A 6 -21.19 9.19 24.81
C ARG A 6 -20.61 10.20 23.80
N LYS A 7 -20.30 11.42 24.23
CA LYS A 7 -19.74 12.47 23.35
C LYS A 7 -18.28 12.20 23.01
N SER A 8 -17.49 11.68 23.95
CA SER A 8 -16.08 11.35 23.71
C SER A 8 -15.90 10.15 22.78
N PHE A 9 -16.73 9.10 22.89
CA PHE A 9 -16.69 7.98 21.92
C PHE A 9 -17.10 8.41 20.51
N GLY A 10 -18.14 9.25 20.37
CA GLY A 10 -18.58 9.74 19.06
C GLY A 10 -17.54 10.64 18.38
N LEU A 11 -16.80 11.45 19.14
CA LEU A 11 -15.76 12.32 18.61
C LEU A 11 -14.51 11.53 18.16
N VAL A 12 -14.11 10.52 18.91
CA VAL A 12 -13.01 9.63 18.51
C VAL A 12 -13.37 8.86 17.23
N LEU A 13 -14.58 8.31 17.14
CA LEU A 13 -15.07 7.60 15.96
C LEU A 13 -15.19 8.50 14.73
N ALA A 14 -15.69 9.74 14.90
CA ALA A 14 -15.82 10.69 13.81
C ALA A 14 -14.45 11.16 13.29
N VAL A 15 -13.47 11.34 14.17
CA VAL A 15 -12.10 11.69 13.77
C VAL A 15 -11.44 10.52 13.05
N SER A 16 -11.58 9.28 13.53
CA SER A 16 -11.01 8.11 12.84
C SER A 16 -11.65 7.85 11.47
N LEU A 17 -12.97 8.03 11.34
CA LEU A 17 -13.67 7.92 10.05
C LEU A 17 -13.30 9.05 9.09
N ALA A 18 -13.07 10.26 9.60
CA ALA A 18 -12.59 11.37 8.76
C ALA A 18 -11.17 11.12 8.24
N PHE A 19 -10.26 10.57 9.06
CA PHE A 19 -8.92 10.18 8.58
C PHE A 19 -8.97 9.03 7.58
N ALA A 20 -9.80 8.00 7.82
CA ALA A 20 -10.03 6.91 6.90
C ALA A 20 -10.65 7.38 5.57
N ALA A 21 -11.60 8.32 5.59
CA ALA A 21 -12.22 8.88 4.40
C ALA A 21 -11.30 9.87 3.66
N ILE A 22 -10.46 10.63 4.37
CA ILE A 22 -9.46 11.52 3.76
C ILE A 22 -8.36 10.69 3.12
N LEU A 23 -7.84 9.66 3.80
CA LEU A 23 -6.83 8.78 3.24
C LEU A 23 -7.42 7.89 2.13
N GLY A 24 -8.53 7.21 2.38
CA GLY A 24 -9.26 6.38 1.40
C GLY A 24 -9.74 7.19 0.18
N GLY A 25 -10.22 8.41 0.38
CA GLY A 25 -10.66 9.32 -0.69
C GLY A 25 -9.52 9.99 -1.45
N SER A 26 -8.37 10.24 -0.81
CA SER A 26 -7.17 10.78 -1.49
C SER A 26 -6.32 9.70 -2.17
N LEU A 27 -6.38 8.44 -1.71
CA LEU A 27 -5.78 7.28 -2.37
C LEU A 27 -6.42 6.97 -3.72
N GLY A 28 -7.69 7.34 -3.92
CA GLY A 28 -8.37 7.27 -5.21
C GLY A 28 -7.73 8.15 -6.30
N ILE A 29 -6.79 9.03 -5.92
CA ILE A 29 -6.01 9.88 -6.83
C ILE A 29 -4.50 9.67 -6.57
N ALA A 30 -4.06 8.46 -6.22
CA ALA A 30 -2.68 8.09 -6.51
C ALA A 30 -2.57 8.02 -8.04
N VAL A 31 -1.67 8.81 -8.64
CA VAL A 31 -1.47 8.82 -10.09
C VAL A 31 -1.05 7.42 -10.48
N ALA A 32 -2.01 6.66 -10.98
CA ALA A 32 -1.78 5.29 -11.30
C ALA A 32 -0.88 5.33 -12.55
N LYS A 33 0.32 4.77 -12.41
CA LYS A 33 1.40 4.90 -13.38
C LYS A 33 2.01 3.52 -13.55
N HIS A 34 1.98 3.06 -14.79
CA HIS A 34 2.55 1.79 -15.21
C HIS A 34 4.04 1.66 -14.84
N SER A 35 4.79 2.77 -14.82
CA SER A 35 6.12 2.87 -14.22
C SER A 35 6.14 3.87 -13.09
N SER A 36 6.66 3.44 -11.94
CA SER A 36 6.78 4.26 -10.75
C SER A 36 8.22 4.30 -10.29
N THR A 37 8.78 5.51 -10.17
CA THR A 37 10.05 5.70 -9.49
C THR A 37 9.82 5.50 -8.00
N VAL A 38 10.41 4.45 -7.43
CA VAL A 38 10.33 4.13 -6.01
C VAL A 38 11.69 4.34 -5.37
N THR A 39 11.70 4.82 -4.13
CA THR A 39 12.94 5.10 -3.40
C THR A 39 12.78 4.79 -1.93
N GLY A 40 13.89 4.44 -1.27
CA GLY A 40 14.05 4.40 0.18
C GLY A 40 14.84 5.60 0.74
N GLN A 41 15.22 6.53 -0.13
CA GLN A 41 16.01 7.72 0.14
C GLN A 41 15.28 8.99 -0.31
N CYS A 42 15.45 10.07 0.45
CA CYS A 42 15.01 11.40 0.09
C CYS A 42 15.92 12.03 -0.99
N PRO A 43 15.46 13.09 -1.68
CA PRO A 43 16.32 13.88 -2.56
C PRO A 43 17.62 14.27 -1.83
N GLY A 44 18.77 13.94 -2.42
CA GLY A 44 20.08 14.11 -1.78
C GLY A 44 20.63 12.87 -1.06
N GLY A 45 19.98 11.71 -1.18
CA GLY A 45 20.52 10.40 -0.74
C GLY A 45 20.36 10.09 0.75
N SER A 46 19.68 10.95 1.51
CA SER A 46 19.42 10.72 2.94
C SER A 46 18.35 9.63 3.13
N PRO A 47 18.52 8.67 4.03
CA PRO A 47 17.47 7.69 4.34
C PRO A 47 16.26 8.39 4.97
N GLY A 48 15.04 8.00 4.58
CA GLY A 48 13.82 8.52 5.22
C GLY A 48 12.60 8.63 4.31
N CYS A 49 12.80 8.69 2.99
CA CYS A 49 11.70 8.71 2.03
C CYS A 49 11.52 7.30 1.48
N ASN A 50 10.77 6.47 2.20
CA ASN A 50 10.54 5.07 1.86
C ASN A 50 9.06 4.72 1.61
N ILE A 51 8.14 5.65 1.88
CA ILE A 51 6.73 5.49 1.59
C ILE A 51 6.46 6.02 0.19
N ASN A 52 5.96 5.15 -0.69
CA ASN A 52 5.67 5.46 -2.08
C ASN A 52 4.19 5.19 -2.36
N PHE A 53 3.50 6.16 -2.95
CA PHE A 53 2.11 5.98 -3.39
C PHE A 53 2.12 5.57 -4.85
N VAL A 54 1.76 4.33 -5.10
CA VAL A 54 1.81 3.69 -6.42
C VAL A 54 0.39 3.23 -6.74
N GLY A 55 -0.21 3.73 -7.80
CA GLY A 55 -1.54 3.25 -8.22
C GLY A 55 -1.40 2.07 -9.17
N ALA A 56 -2.31 1.10 -9.11
CA ALA A 56 -2.40 0.02 -10.09
C ALA A 56 -3.39 0.41 -11.22
N ILE A 57 -2.93 0.59 -12.48
CA ILE A 57 -3.79 0.71 -13.67
C ILE A 57 -3.78 -0.61 -14.45
N GLY A 58 -4.26 -1.66 -13.80
CA GLY A 58 -4.34 -2.98 -14.41
C GLY A 58 -5.62 -3.23 -15.20
N SER A 59 -5.59 -4.20 -16.12
CA SER A 59 -6.81 -4.77 -16.72
C SER A 59 -7.51 -5.81 -15.82
N GLY A 60 -6.84 -6.27 -14.77
CA GLY A 60 -7.38 -7.23 -13.79
C GLY A 60 -6.62 -7.23 -12.47
N ASP A 61 -7.03 -8.10 -11.55
CA ASP A 61 -6.40 -8.22 -10.24
C ASP A 61 -5.06 -8.98 -10.34
N VAL A 62 -4.07 -8.50 -9.59
CA VAL A 62 -2.73 -9.10 -9.55
C VAL A 62 -2.39 -9.57 -8.14
N SER A 63 -1.61 -10.64 -8.02
CA SER A 63 -1.11 -11.06 -6.71
C SER A 63 -0.03 -10.07 -6.23
N PRO A 64 0.13 -9.86 -4.91
CA PRO A 64 1.21 -9.04 -4.36
C PRO A 64 2.61 -9.47 -4.82
N ALA A 65 2.81 -10.78 -5.00
CA ALA A 65 4.04 -11.35 -5.52
C ALA A 65 4.31 -10.98 -6.99
N ASN A 66 3.27 -10.96 -7.84
CA ASN A 66 3.39 -10.51 -9.22
C ASN A 66 3.63 -8.99 -9.28
N PHE A 67 2.90 -8.21 -8.49
CA PHE A 67 3.01 -6.75 -8.45
C PHE A 67 4.43 -6.27 -8.12
N THR A 68 5.08 -6.93 -7.16
CA THR A 68 6.43 -6.60 -6.70
C THR A 68 7.55 -7.35 -7.42
N LYS A 69 7.22 -8.15 -8.44
CA LYS A 69 8.17 -9.06 -9.11
C LYS A 69 9.39 -8.36 -9.70
N CYS A 70 9.22 -7.11 -10.13
CA CYS A 70 10.27 -6.31 -10.74
C CYS A 70 11.10 -5.50 -9.73
N LEU A 71 10.68 -5.48 -8.47
CA LEU A 71 11.50 -4.91 -7.40
C LEU A 71 12.67 -5.85 -7.11
N PRO A 72 13.90 -5.33 -6.92
CA PRO A 72 15.00 -6.16 -6.46
C PRO A 72 14.64 -6.90 -5.17
N ALA A 73 15.07 -8.16 -5.07
CA ALA A 73 14.78 -8.98 -3.92
C ALA A 73 15.21 -8.28 -2.62
N GLY A 74 14.26 -8.12 -1.69
CA GLY A 74 14.51 -7.51 -0.39
C GLY A 74 14.72 -5.99 -0.40
N SER A 75 14.41 -5.28 -1.49
CA SER A 75 14.44 -3.81 -1.56
C SER A 75 13.20 -3.14 -0.93
N TRP A 76 12.13 -3.90 -0.72
CA TRP A 76 10.87 -3.43 -0.16
C TRP A 76 10.48 -4.21 1.09
N GLU A 77 9.53 -3.67 1.84
CA GLU A 77 9.14 -4.15 3.17
C GLU A 77 7.66 -4.53 3.25
N ALA A 78 6.77 -3.64 2.80
CA ALA A 78 5.32 -3.86 2.88
C ALA A 78 4.54 -3.15 1.77
N ILE A 79 3.36 -3.68 1.50
CA ILE A 79 2.33 -3.12 0.62
C ILE A 79 1.09 -2.91 1.48
N TYR A 80 0.43 -1.77 1.33
CA TYR A 80 -0.87 -1.51 1.94
C TYR A 80 -1.88 -1.08 0.88
N ILE A 81 -3.11 -1.57 1.02
CA ILE A 81 -4.25 -1.15 0.21
C ILE A 81 -5.43 -0.80 1.12
N TRP A 82 -6.26 0.13 0.66
CA TRP A 82 -7.51 0.44 1.33
C TRP A 82 -8.63 -0.44 0.75
N ASP A 83 -9.23 -1.29 1.59
CA ASP A 83 -10.44 -2.03 1.26
C ASP A 83 -11.66 -1.12 1.45
N GLY A 84 -12.16 -0.58 0.33
CA GLY A 84 -13.31 0.31 0.31
C GLY A 84 -14.59 -0.32 0.90
N PRO A 85 -15.00 -1.53 0.47
CA PRO A 85 -16.14 -2.23 1.06
C PRO A 85 -16.07 -2.44 2.57
N ASN A 86 -14.92 -2.88 3.09
CA ASN A 86 -14.77 -3.20 4.52
C ASN A 86 -14.25 -2.02 5.35
N GLN A 87 -13.91 -0.88 4.71
CA GLN A 87 -13.37 0.33 5.33
C GLN A 87 -12.15 0.03 6.23
N GLU A 88 -11.26 -0.83 5.74
CA GLU A 88 -10.07 -1.25 6.47
C GLU A 88 -8.80 -1.18 5.61
N TRP A 89 -7.67 -1.01 6.29
CA TRP A 89 -6.37 -1.16 5.65
C TRP A 89 -5.98 -2.62 5.66
N GLN A 90 -5.61 -3.13 4.49
CA GLN A 90 -5.06 -4.47 4.34
C GLN A 90 -3.60 -4.40 3.91
N HIS A 91 -2.84 -5.44 4.20
CA HIS A 91 -1.39 -5.42 4.04
C HIS A 91 -0.81 -6.66 3.35
N PHE A 92 0.40 -6.52 2.84
CA PHE A 92 1.23 -7.64 2.44
C PHE A 92 2.70 -7.31 2.71
N PHE A 93 3.33 -8.07 3.58
CA PHE A 93 4.74 -7.92 3.89
C PHE A 93 5.61 -8.76 2.96
N SER A 94 6.86 -8.32 2.79
CA SER A 94 7.86 -9.02 1.99
C SER A 94 8.01 -10.50 2.37
N PRO A 95 8.38 -11.40 1.43
CA PRO A 95 8.45 -12.84 1.66
C PRO A 95 9.35 -13.31 2.80
N SER A 96 10.22 -12.44 3.33
CA SER A 96 10.98 -12.71 4.56
C SER A 96 10.13 -12.71 5.84
N THR A 97 8.88 -12.27 5.76
CA THR A 97 7.93 -12.21 6.88
C THR A 97 7.19 -13.53 7.02
N PRO A 98 6.93 -14.03 8.23
CA PRO A 98 6.18 -15.27 8.43
C PRO A 98 4.81 -15.25 7.72
N ALA A 99 4.48 -16.34 7.02
CA ALA A 99 3.30 -16.41 6.16
C ALA A 99 1.97 -16.12 6.88
N TYR A 100 1.87 -16.42 8.19
CA TYR A 100 0.65 -16.15 8.97
C TYR A 100 0.34 -14.65 9.07
N VAL A 101 1.34 -13.77 8.99
CA VAL A 101 1.16 -12.31 9.02
C VAL A 101 0.46 -11.84 7.74
N ASN A 102 0.74 -12.48 6.61
CA ASN A 102 0.10 -12.18 5.32
C ASN A 102 -1.22 -12.95 5.11
N SER A 103 -1.74 -13.64 6.14
CA SER A 103 -3.02 -14.34 6.02
C SER A 103 -4.19 -13.35 5.98
N PRO A 104 -5.25 -13.62 5.20
CA PRO A 104 -6.45 -12.78 5.20
C PRO A 104 -7.08 -12.60 6.58
N SER A 105 -7.00 -13.62 7.45
CA SER A 105 -7.46 -13.54 8.84
C SER A 105 -6.69 -12.52 9.69
N ALA A 106 -5.51 -12.11 9.27
CA ALA A 106 -4.70 -11.08 9.91
C ALA A 106 -4.79 -9.72 9.21
N GLY A 107 -5.66 -9.55 8.21
CA GLY A 107 -5.70 -8.35 7.34
C GLY A 107 -4.76 -8.43 6.13
N GLY A 108 -4.26 -9.63 5.81
CA GLY A 108 -3.37 -9.86 4.67
C GLY A 108 -4.12 -9.88 3.33
N ILE A 109 -3.48 -9.37 2.27
CA ILE A 109 -4.06 -9.42 0.92
C ILE A 109 -3.56 -10.62 0.12
N SER A 110 -4.49 -11.29 -0.56
CA SER A 110 -4.18 -12.27 -1.61
C SER A 110 -4.08 -11.65 -2.99
N THR A 111 -4.73 -10.50 -3.18
CA THR A 111 -4.89 -9.81 -4.46
C THR A 111 -4.81 -8.30 -4.25
N ILE A 112 -4.20 -7.60 -5.19
CA ILE A 112 -4.24 -6.15 -5.32
C ILE A 112 -5.33 -5.86 -6.36
N PRO A 113 -6.47 -5.28 -5.94
CA PRO A 113 -7.57 -5.01 -6.85
C PRO A 113 -7.20 -3.97 -7.90
N ARG A 114 -7.86 -4.06 -9.06
CA ARG A 114 -7.80 -3.01 -10.07
C ARG A 114 -8.18 -1.64 -9.50
N PHE A 115 -7.48 -0.58 -9.92
CA PHE A 115 -7.70 0.81 -9.47
C PHE A 115 -7.55 1.02 -7.96
N SER A 116 -6.87 0.12 -7.25
CA SER A 116 -6.52 0.36 -5.85
C SER A 116 -5.38 1.37 -5.75
N GLY A 117 -5.51 2.31 -4.80
CA GLY A 117 -4.40 3.11 -4.33
C GLY A 117 -3.50 2.22 -3.47
N VAL A 118 -2.28 1.97 -3.92
CA VAL A 118 -1.33 1.11 -3.21
C VAL A 118 -0.27 1.98 -2.55
N VAL A 119 0.00 1.69 -1.28
CA VAL A 119 1.12 2.28 -0.55
C VAL A 119 2.22 1.24 -0.48
N LEU A 120 3.32 1.48 -1.18
CA LEU A 120 4.50 0.63 -1.19
C LEU A 120 5.57 1.22 -0.26
N ILE A 121 5.98 0.43 0.72
CA ILE A 121 7.05 0.77 1.65
C ILE A 121 8.34 0.10 1.20
N MET A 122 9.32 0.92 0.80
CA MET A 122 10.68 0.51 0.49
C MET A 122 11.49 0.35 1.78
N LYS A 123 12.62 -0.38 1.73
CA LYS A 123 13.58 -0.35 2.84
C LYS A 123 14.32 0.99 2.86
N LEU A 124 14.59 1.49 4.06
CA LEU A 124 15.35 2.72 4.25
C LEU A 124 16.74 2.62 3.61
N GLY A 125 17.15 3.70 2.94
CA GLY A 125 18.47 3.78 2.32
C GLY A 125 18.59 3.09 0.96
N GLN A 126 17.51 2.51 0.41
CA GLN A 126 17.52 1.98 -0.95
C GLN A 126 17.55 3.13 -1.98
N PRO A 127 18.46 3.11 -2.97
CA PRO A 127 18.56 4.16 -3.98
C PRO A 127 17.29 4.22 -4.82
N SER A 128 17.01 5.41 -5.38
CA SER A 128 15.89 5.62 -6.29
C SER A 128 16.03 4.74 -7.54
N GLN A 129 14.98 4.00 -7.87
CA GLN A 129 14.94 3.10 -9.02
C GLN A 129 13.65 3.35 -9.79
N ASN A 130 13.74 3.42 -11.11
CA ASN A 130 12.55 3.37 -11.94
C ASN A 130 12.24 1.89 -12.19
N VAL A 131 11.10 1.44 -11.70
CA VAL A 131 10.65 0.05 -11.81
C VAL A 131 9.23 0.03 -12.35
N THR A 132 8.97 -0.92 -13.24
CA THR A 132 7.61 -1.24 -13.67
C THR A 132 6.97 -2.09 -12.58
N LEU A 133 5.92 -1.57 -11.95
CA LEU A 133 5.10 -2.37 -11.04
C LEU A 133 4.04 -3.06 -11.89
N LEU A 134 3.99 -4.39 -11.83
CA LEU A 134 3.13 -5.16 -12.73
C LEU A 134 1.69 -5.07 -12.26
N ASP A 135 0.84 -4.44 -13.04
CA ASP A 135 -0.60 -4.34 -12.78
C ASP A 135 -1.43 -5.22 -13.73
N ALA A 136 -0.79 -5.97 -14.63
CA ALA A 136 -1.40 -7.09 -15.33
C ALA A 136 -0.54 -8.36 -15.35
N ASN A 137 -1.20 -9.52 -15.34
CA ASN A 137 -0.53 -10.83 -15.28
C ASN A 137 0.27 -11.21 -16.55
N SER A 138 0.10 -10.46 -17.64
CA SER A 138 0.81 -10.66 -18.92
C SER A 138 2.04 -9.77 -19.09
N GLU A 139 2.39 -8.97 -18.08
CA GLU A 139 3.47 -7.98 -18.17
C GLU A 139 4.83 -8.54 -17.75
N SER A 140 5.89 -7.91 -18.26
CA SER A 140 7.28 -8.25 -17.97
C SER A 140 8.01 -7.06 -17.37
N CYS A 141 9.01 -7.34 -16.53
CA CYS A 141 9.90 -6.33 -15.98
C CYS A 141 10.74 -5.71 -17.10
N ASN A 142 10.77 -4.38 -17.15
CA ASN A 142 11.68 -3.59 -17.98
C ASN A 142 12.75 -2.93 -17.12
#